data_AF-A0A0N4XK26-F1
#
_entry.id   AF-A0A0N4XK26-F1
#
_cell.length_a   1.000
_cell.length_b   1.000
_cell.length_c   1.000
_cell.angle_alpha   90.00
_cell.angle_beta   90.00
_cell.angle_gamma   90.00
#
_symmetry.space_group_name_H-M   'P 1'
#
loop_
_entity.id
_entity.type
_entity.pdbx_description
1 polymer ?
#
loop_
_entity_poly.entity_id
_entity_poly.type
_entity_poly.pdbx_seq_one_letter_code
_entity_poly.pdbx_strand_id
1 'polypeptide(L)'
;MLDHICSISRTYGEEHVELKAYGFKPDFWVTIADAITVEGVILDMANHQPADTVAAWSSLVTMMFSAVRDGYYSALRKHRMSSRRGLQRQMTQESRDAESVRSISTID
;
A
#
# COMPACT_ATOMS: atom_id res chain seq x y z
N MET A 1 -1.27 19.66 -10.34
CA MET A 1 -1.04 18.57 -11.31
C MET A 1 -0.20 17.45 -10.70
N LEU A 2 1.00 17.72 -10.16
CA LEU A 2 1.83 16.71 -9.49
C LEU A 2 1.13 16.06 -8.29
N ASP A 3 0.39 16.83 -7.49
CA ASP A 3 -0.39 16.28 -6.36
C ASP A 3 -1.46 15.27 -6.82
N HIS A 4 -2.05 15.50 -7.99
CA HIS A 4 -3.04 14.60 -8.55
C HIS A 4 -2.40 13.28 -8.99
N ILE A 5 -1.22 13.33 -9.63
CA ILE A 5 -0.43 12.15 -9.96
C ILE A 5 -0.09 11.38 -8.69
N CYS A 6 0.45 12.06 -7.66
CA CYS A 6 0.74 11.45 -6.37
C CYS A 6 -0.49 10.81 -5.71
N SER A 7 -1.66 11.46 -5.82
CA SER A 7 -2.91 10.92 -5.29
C SER A 7 -3.31 9.63 -6.00
N ILE A 8 -3.30 9.61 -7.34
CA ILE A 8 -3.64 8.41 -8.12
C ILE A 8 -2.63 7.30 -7.85
N SER A 9 -1.34 7.61 -7.86
CA SER A 9 -0.27 6.66 -7.55
C SER A 9 -0.46 6.05 -6.16
N ARG A 10 -0.85 6.85 -5.16
CA ARG A 10 -1.13 6.36 -3.82
C ARG A 10 -2.32 5.40 -3.81
N THR A 11 -3.44 5.76 -4.43
CA THR A 11 -4.63 4.89 -4.54
C THR A 11 -4.30 3.57 -5.21
N TYR A 12 -3.55 3.60 -6.31
CA TYR A 12 -3.08 2.39 -6.99
C TYR A 12 -2.30 1.46 -6.05
N GLY A 13 -1.39 2.01 -5.24
CA GLY A 13 -0.65 1.25 -4.24
C GLY A 13 -1.53 0.67 -3.12
N GLU A 14 -2.55 1.41 -2.67
CA GLU A 14 -3.50 0.95 -1.65
C GLU A 14 -4.30 -0.27 -2.14
N GLU A 15 -4.79 -0.25 -3.37
CA GLU A 15 -5.55 -1.35 -3.99
C GLU A 15 -4.73 -2.65 -4.12
N HIS A 16 -3.41 -2.53 -4.28
CA HIS A 16 -2.52 -3.69 -4.43
C HIS A 16 -2.28 -4.49 -3.15
N VAL A 17 -2.71 -3.98 -1.98
CA VAL A 17 -2.56 -4.71 -0.70
C VAL A 17 -3.29 -6.05 -0.71
N GLU A 18 -4.44 -6.13 -1.39
CA GLU A 18 -5.23 -7.37 -1.49
C GLU A 18 -4.46 -8.48 -2.20
N LEU A 19 -3.60 -8.11 -3.16
CA LEU A 19 -2.80 -9.05 -3.94
C LEU A 19 -1.70 -9.73 -3.12
N LYS A 20 -1.38 -9.22 -1.93
CA LYS A 20 -0.40 -9.83 -1.01
C LYS A 20 -0.74 -11.27 -0.66
N ALA A 21 -2.04 -11.61 -0.57
CA ALA A 21 -2.49 -12.98 -0.29
C ALA A 21 -2.12 -13.96 -1.43
N TYR A 22 -1.89 -13.44 -2.64
CA TYR A 22 -1.50 -14.20 -3.82
C TYR A 22 0.00 -14.11 -4.12
N GLY A 23 0.80 -13.60 -3.18
CA GLY A 23 2.27 -13.55 -3.30
C GLY A 23 2.83 -12.26 -3.90
N PHE A 24 2.01 -11.21 -4.07
CA PHE A 24 2.50 -9.90 -4.50
C PHE A 24 3.58 -9.33 -3.57
N LYS A 25 4.63 -8.74 -4.15
CA LYS A 25 5.72 -8.05 -3.44
C LYS A 25 5.93 -6.65 -4.02
N PRO A 26 6.13 -5.62 -3.17
CA PRO A 26 6.47 -4.27 -3.63
C PRO A 26 7.73 -4.20 -4.50
N ASP A 27 8.63 -5.17 -4.40
CA ASP A 27 9.84 -5.27 -5.24
C ASP A 27 9.51 -5.35 -6.74
N PHE A 28 8.34 -5.87 -7.11
CA PHE A 28 7.90 -5.89 -8.52
C PHE A 28 7.79 -4.49 -9.12
N TRP A 29 7.47 -3.49 -8.30
CA TRP A 29 7.42 -2.11 -8.75
C TRP A 29 8.79 -1.52 -9.03
N VAL A 30 9.88 -2.05 -8.45
CA VAL A 30 11.24 -1.59 -8.76
C VAL A 30 11.54 -1.87 -10.22
N THR A 31 11.32 -3.10 -10.68
CA THR A 31 11.54 -3.48 -12.09
C THR A 31 10.62 -2.71 -13.04
N ILE A 32 9.37 -2.44 -12.65
CA ILE A 32 8.45 -1.65 -13.48
C ILE A 32 8.91 -0.18 -13.57
N ALA A 33 9.36 0.41 -12.45
CA ALA A 33 9.86 1.77 -12.43
C ALA A 33 11.12 1.92 -13.31
N ASP A 34 12.05 0.98 -13.23
CA ASP A 34 13.25 0.96 -14.06
C ASP A 34 12.89 0.87 -15.54
N ALA A 35 11.99 -0.05 -15.91
CA ALA A 35 11.53 -0.21 -17.29
C ALA A 35 10.85 1.08 -17.82
N ILE A 36 9.94 1.69 -17.06
CA ILE A 36 9.27 2.94 -17.47
C ILE A 36 10.30 4.06 -17.65
N THR A 37 11.28 4.17 -16.76
CA THR A 37 12.32 5.20 -16.86
C THR A 37 13.15 5.01 -18.11
N VAL A 38 13.62 3.78 -18.37
CA VAL A 38 14.45 3.47 -19.54
C VAL A 38 13.69 3.71 -20.84
N GLU A 39 12.50 3.15 -20.98
CA GLU A 39 11.69 3.29 -22.20
C GLU A 39 11.27 4.75 -22.43
N GLY A 40 10.89 5.47 -21.37
CA GLY A 40 10.55 6.89 -21.45
C GLY A 40 11.72 7.74 -21.94
N VAL A 41 12.92 7.52 -21.41
CA VAL A 41 14.15 8.21 -21.85
C VAL A 41 14.47 7.90 -23.31
N ILE A 42 14.42 6.64 -23.72
CA ILE A 42 14.74 6.21 -25.09
C ILE A 42 13.80 6.87 -26.11
N LEU A 43 12.51 6.94 -25.79
CA LEU A 43 11.52 7.56 -26.69
C LEU A 43 11.67 9.08 -26.75
N ASP A 44 11.97 9.72 -25.63
CA ASP A 44 11.97 11.19 -25.51
C ASP A 44 13.30 11.83 -25.96
N MET A 45 14.41 11.08 -25.89
CA MET A 45 15.72 11.58 -26.34
C MET A 45 15.81 11.82 -27.85
N ALA A 46 14.82 11.36 -28.63
CA ALA A 46 14.67 11.71 -30.04
C ALA A 46 14.30 13.19 -30.24
N ASN A 47 13.77 13.85 -29.21
CA ASN A 47 13.22 15.20 -29.27
C ASN A 47 13.89 16.18 -28.30
N HIS A 48 14.45 15.69 -27.18
CA HIS A 48 15.04 16.51 -26.13
C HIS A 48 16.48 16.07 -25.79
N GLN A 49 17.22 16.89 -25.04
CA GLN A 49 18.60 16.57 -24.66
C GLN A 49 18.63 15.34 -23.74
N PRO A 50 19.55 14.37 -23.94
CA PRO A 50 19.59 13.14 -23.15
C PRO A 50 19.70 13.36 -21.63
N ALA A 51 20.43 14.39 -21.19
CA ALA A 51 20.54 14.71 -19.78
C ALA A 51 19.21 15.20 -19.19
N ASP A 52 18.47 16.01 -19.93
CA ASP A 52 17.19 16.57 -19.49
C ASP A 52 16.11 15.48 -19.45
N THR A 53 16.09 14.57 -20.44
CA THR A 53 15.13 13.46 -20.45
C THR A 53 15.38 12.50 -19.29
N VAL A 54 16.64 12.11 -19.05
CA VAL A 54 17.00 11.27 -17.89
C VAL A 54 16.55 11.93 -16.59
N ALA A 55 16.83 13.23 -16.41
CA ALA A 55 16.45 13.94 -15.20
C ALA A 55 14.93 14.02 -15.01
N ALA A 56 14.18 14.32 -16.07
CA ALA A 56 12.73 14.44 -16.03
C ALA A 56 12.05 13.10 -15.74
N TRP A 57 12.36 12.05 -16.49
CA TRP A 57 11.76 10.72 -16.33
C TRP A 57 12.13 10.09 -14.99
N SER A 58 13.39 10.18 -14.57
CA SER A 58 13.82 9.66 -13.27
C SER A 58 13.07 10.34 -12.12
N SER A 59 12.90 11.66 -12.19
CA SER A 59 12.18 12.43 -11.17
C SER A 59 10.69 12.08 -11.11
N LEU A 60 10.04 11.99 -12.28
CA LEU A 60 8.62 11.65 -12.38
C LEU A 60 8.35 10.23 -11.86
N VAL A 61 9.11 9.24 -12.33
CA VAL A 61 8.93 7.84 -11.95
C VAL A 61 9.23 7.65 -10.46
N THR A 62 10.29 8.27 -9.95
CA THR A 62 10.61 8.25 -8.51
C THR A 62 9.47 8.81 -7.67
N MET A 63 8.87 9.92 -8.09
CA MET A 63 7.72 10.52 -7.41
C MET A 63 6.51 9.57 -7.40
N MET A 64 6.14 9.04 -8.57
CA MET A 64 5.02 8.10 -8.72
C MET A 64 5.20 6.87 -7.84
N PHE A 65 6.33 6.17 -7.97
CA PHE A 65 6.54 4.89 -7.28
C PHE A 65 6.87 5.05 -5.81
N SER A 66 7.30 6.23 -5.35
CA SER A 66 7.31 6.54 -3.91
C SER A 66 5.89 6.67 -3.37
N ALA A 67 5.00 7.39 -4.07
CA ALA A 67 3.61 7.50 -3.67
C ALA A 67 2.86 6.15 -3.70
N VAL A 68 3.13 5.29 -4.69
CA VAL A 68 2.61 3.91 -4.76
C VAL A 68 3.01 3.12 -3.51
N ARG A 69 4.31 3.10 -3.17
CA ARG A 69 4.82 2.38 -1.99
C ARG A 69 4.21 2.93 -0.71
N ASP A 70 4.11 4.25 -0.58
CA ASP A 70 3.47 4.89 0.58
C ASP A 70 2.02 4.45 0.76
N GLY A 71 1.24 4.43 -0.32
CA GLY A 71 -0.14 3.94 -0.32
C GLY A 71 -0.23 2.49 0.14
N TYR A 72 0.54 1.62 -0.49
CA TYR A 72 0.60 0.20 -0.14
C TYR A 72 0.91 -0.03 1.34
N TYR A 73 1.99 0.59 1.87
CA TYR A 73 2.36 0.40 3.27
C TYR A 73 1.35 1.05 4.23
N SER A 74 0.72 2.17 3.85
CA SER A 74 -0.35 2.80 4.62
C SER A 74 -1.56 1.88 4.76
N ALA A 75 -2.08 1.36 3.64
CA ALA A 75 -3.21 0.43 3.64
C ALA A 75 -2.88 -0.90 4.33
N LEU A 76 -1.68 -1.45 4.13
CA LEU A 76 -1.23 -2.67 4.80
C LEU A 76 -1.20 -2.50 6.33
N ARG A 77 -0.75 -1.35 6.82
CA ARG A 77 -0.81 -1.02 8.26
C ARG A 77 -2.25 -0.94 8.76
N LYS A 78 -3.16 -0.31 8.00
CA LYS A 78 -4.59 -0.21 8.34
C LYS A 78 -5.24 -1.59 8.45
N HIS A 79 -5.01 -2.48 7.49
CA HIS A 79 -5.50 -3.88 7.51
C HIS A 79 -5.05 -4.64 8.78
N ARG A 80 -3.79 -4.46 9.18
CA ARG A 80 -3.27 -5.11 10.39
C ARG A 80 -3.92 -4.57 11.66
N MET A 81 -4.21 -3.27 11.70
CA MET A 81 -4.85 -2.63 12.86
C MET A 81 -6.34 -2.97 12.96
N SER A 82 -7.06 -3.04 11.85
CA SER A 82 -8.47 -3.45 11.84
C SER A 82 -8.64 -4.90 12.29
N SER A 83 -7.79 -5.81 11.80
CA SER A 83 -7.77 -7.21 12.22
C SER A 83 -7.49 -7.36 13.73
N ARG A 84 -6.52 -6.61 14.27
CA ARG A 84 -6.21 -6.60 15.71
C ARG A 84 -7.37 -6.09 16.58
N ARG A 85 -8.04 -5.02 16.14
CA ARG A 85 -9.21 -4.47 16.84
C ARG A 85 -10.39 -5.44 16.82
N GLY A 86 -10.59 -6.16 15.72
CA GLY A 86 -11.59 -7.23 15.62
C GLY A 86 -11.35 -8.34 16.66
N LEU A 87 -10.11 -8.83 16.75
CA LEU A 87 -9.70 -9.85 17.73
C LEU A 87 -9.89 -9.38 19.18
N GLN A 88 -9.47 -8.16 19.52
CA GLN A 88 -9.67 -7.60 20.87
C GLN A 88 -11.15 -7.47 21.22
N ARG A 89 -11.99 -7.07 20.25
CA ARG A 89 -13.44 -6.97 20.46
C ARG A 89 -14.08 -8.34 20.68
N GLN A 90 -13.64 -9.38 19.95
CA GLN A 90 -14.11 -10.74 20.18
C GLN A 90 -13.70 -11.27 21.55
N MET A 91 -12.42 -11.10 21.93
CA MET A 91 -11.91 -11.55 23.23
C MET A 91 -12.62 -10.85 24.41
N THR A 92 -12.93 -9.56 24.28
CA THR A 92 -13.68 -8.82 25.30
C THR A 92 -15.15 -9.23 25.37
N GLN A 93 -15.77 -9.65 24.26
CA GLN A 93 -17.13 -10.20 24.26
C GLN A 93 -17.17 -11.59 24.92
N GLU A 94 -16.28 -12.50 24.52
CA GLU A 94 -16.18 -13.85 25.09
C GLU A 94 -15.92 -13.82 26.61
N SER A 95 -15.12 -12.86 27.09
CA SER A 95 -14.87 -12.67 28.52
C SER A 95 -16.14 -12.28 29.29
N ARG A 96 -16.98 -11.39 28.73
CA ARG A 96 -18.25 -10.97 29.37
C ARG A 96 -19.27 -12.10 29.38
N ASP A 97 -19.34 -12.84 28.29
CA ASP A 97 -20.28 -13.96 28.16
C ASP A 97 -19.91 -15.09 29.16
N ALA A 98 -18.61 -15.37 29.33
CA ALA A 98 -18.11 -16.32 30.33
C ALA A 98 -18.37 -15.87 31.78
N GLU A 99 -18.28 -14.57 32.06
CA GLU A 99 -18.55 -14.01 33.38
C GLU A 99 -20.05 -14.08 33.72
N SER A 100 -20.93 -13.80 32.75
CA SER A 100 -22.39 -13.94 32.91
C SER A 100 -22.82 -15.38 33.21
N VAL A 101 -22.21 -16.37 32.55
CA VAL A 101 -22.51 -17.80 32.80
C VAL A 101 -22.09 -18.22 34.21
N ARG A 102 -20.94 -17.74 34.70
CA ARG A 102 -20.46 -18.02 36.06
C ARG A 102 -21.36 -17.41 37.13
N SER A 103 -21.81 -16.17 36.94
CA SER A 103 -22.73 -15.51 37.87
C SER A 103 -24.07 -16.23 37.98
N ILE A 104 -24.59 -16.78 36.88
CA ILE A 104 -25.81 -17.60 36.89
C ILE A 104 -25.61 -18.92 37.65
N SER A 105 -24.44 -19.56 37.52
CA SER A 105 -24.15 -20.85 38.17
C SER A 105 -23.86 -20.78 39.68
N THR A 106 -23.76 -19.59 40.26
CA THR A 106 -23.40 -19.38 41.68
C THR A 106 -24.63 -19.09 42.56
N ILE A 107 -25.85 -19.12 42.00
CA ILE A 107 -27.10 -18.77 42.69
C ILE A 107 -27.82 -20.01 43.28
N ASP A 108 -27.28 -21.22 43.10
CA ASP A 108 -27.70 -22.43 43.83
C ASP A 108 -26.82 -22.68 45.07
#